data_AF-A0A7S2TR67-F1
#
_entry.id   AF-A0A7S2TR67-F1
#
_cell.length_a   1.000
_cell.length_b   1.000
_cell.length_c   1.000
_cell.angle_alpha   90.00
_cell.angle_beta   90.00
_cell.angle_gamma   90.00
#
_symmetry.space_group_name_H-M   'P 1'
#
loop_
_entity.id
_entity.type
_entity.pdbx_description
1 polymer ?
#
loop_
_entity_poly.entity_id
_entity_poly.type
_entity_poly.pdbx_seq_one_letter_code
_entity_poly.pdbx_strand_id
1 'polypeptide(L)'
;GMKDGVYVTPRTESVLPSITNKMLMTLARDQGITVEERSVDFDEEIEGFQEVAGSGTAVVLSPCASILKVKTGRKYEFGPLKQLAGLRDRLVRIQRGEEHDDFGWMMLIPREGHILKAAESDPERVLRRMLCAVSSEELASAKAEIAAEGGEDAVVNREEQKGEVALKRLYDRLAGSYQKAGGGRVVAAAHCSSLLLNHLPVSRRGHVLDAGAGTGEAGAILKGAGVNALTAFDLSDNMLDEARKKGVYDTVEQGCLPDTPFEENEFDAIVCAGCLAPGHASPTTYAEFCRVLKPGGLVAFSVPRAYYESAEGQGHRFAIETLERVGAWERVFEEARSYFDEVEAVYFLFRRLDSSARLVKKVTDGSDDHEDADKHAHQHFHVFP
;
A
#
# COMPACT_ATOMS: atom_id res chain seq x y z
N GLY A 1 -11.44 25.61 16.86
CA GLY A 1 -10.92 27.00 16.80
C GLY A 1 -9.51 27.00 17.35
N MET A 2 -8.72 28.02 17.01
CA MET A 2 -7.38 28.19 17.57
C MET A 2 -7.42 29.16 18.73
N LYS A 3 -6.86 28.76 19.87
CA LYS A 3 -6.70 29.57 21.09
C LYS A 3 -5.27 29.40 21.59
N ASP A 4 -4.47 30.45 21.48
CA ASP A 4 -3.07 30.50 21.96
C ASP A 4 -2.19 29.36 21.42
N GLY A 5 -2.39 29.01 20.14
CA GLY A 5 -1.68 27.91 19.47
C GLY A 5 -2.25 26.52 19.75
N VAL A 6 -3.31 26.40 20.54
CA VAL A 6 -4.02 25.14 20.82
C VAL A 6 -5.23 25.02 19.89
N TYR A 7 -5.38 23.86 19.26
CA TYR A 7 -6.61 23.50 18.54
C TYR A 7 -7.65 23.03 19.56
N VAL A 8 -8.67 23.84 19.81
CA VAL A 8 -9.77 23.49 20.73
C VAL A 8 -11.04 23.21 19.93
N THR A 9 -11.68 22.09 20.20
CA THR A 9 -12.97 21.73 19.59
C THR A 9 -13.98 21.26 20.65
N PRO A 10 -15.26 21.65 20.55
CA PRO A 10 -16.27 21.25 21.52
C PRO A 10 -16.53 19.75 21.52
N ARG A 11 -16.42 19.11 22.69
CA ARG A 11 -16.97 17.76 22.92
C ARG A 11 -18.46 17.88 23.21
N THR A 12 -19.31 17.41 22.30
CA THR A 12 -20.77 17.49 22.46
C THR A 12 -21.45 16.25 21.90
N GLU A 13 -22.50 15.79 22.58
CA GLU A 13 -23.40 14.73 22.10
C GLU A 13 -24.53 15.29 21.22
N SER A 14 -24.68 16.63 21.18
CA SER A 14 -25.79 17.31 20.49
C SER A 14 -25.49 17.66 19.03
N VAL A 15 -24.24 17.46 18.58
CA VAL A 15 -23.82 17.70 17.19
C VAL A 15 -23.21 16.42 16.66
N LEU A 16 -23.57 16.05 15.43
CA LEU A 16 -23.02 14.88 14.77
C LEU A 16 -21.48 14.98 14.69
N PRO A 17 -20.75 13.89 14.96
CA PRO A 17 -19.30 13.85 14.81
C PRO A 17 -18.88 14.26 13.38
N SER A 18 -18.03 15.29 13.28
CA SER A 18 -17.49 15.77 12.01
C SER A 18 -16.23 14.99 11.65
N ILE A 19 -16.27 14.21 10.56
CA ILE A 19 -15.09 13.50 10.03
C ILE A 19 -13.98 14.49 9.68
N THR A 20 -14.30 15.62 9.05
CA THR A 20 -13.31 16.66 8.77
C THR A 20 -12.65 17.18 10.05
N ASN A 21 -13.41 17.40 11.13
CA ASN A 21 -12.82 17.83 12.40
C ASN A 21 -11.90 16.75 12.99
N LYS A 22 -12.28 15.46 12.90
CA LYS A 22 -11.41 14.35 13.32
C LYS A 22 -10.08 14.35 12.54
N MET A 23 -10.15 14.46 11.22
CA MET A 23 -8.95 14.49 10.36
C MET A 23 -8.06 15.71 10.67
N LEU A 24 -8.66 16.89 10.85
CA LEU A 24 -7.92 18.11 11.21
C LEU A 24 -7.25 17.99 12.58
N MET A 25 -7.90 17.38 13.57
CA MET A 25 -7.28 17.09 14.87
C MET A 25 -6.09 16.13 14.72
N THR A 26 -6.19 15.11 13.86
CA THR A 26 -5.07 14.20 13.58
C THR A 26 -3.90 14.94 12.93
N LEU A 27 -4.16 15.74 11.89
CA LEU A 27 -3.12 16.56 11.24
C LEU A 27 -2.49 17.59 12.18
N ALA A 28 -3.28 18.17 13.08
CA ALA A 28 -2.78 19.10 14.09
C ALA A 28 -1.79 18.40 15.02
N ARG A 29 -2.14 17.22 15.55
CA ARG A 29 -1.24 16.44 16.42
C ARG A 29 0.05 16.05 15.71
N ASP A 30 -0.05 15.63 14.45
CA ASP A 30 1.11 15.28 13.61
C ASP A 30 2.06 16.47 13.40
N GLN A 31 1.52 17.69 13.28
CA GLN A 31 2.31 18.92 13.18
C GLN A 31 2.77 19.48 14.54
N GLY A 32 2.60 18.72 15.63
CA GLY A 32 2.97 19.13 16.98
C GLY A 32 2.07 20.19 17.61
N ILE A 33 0.87 20.42 17.05
CA ILE A 33 -0.14 21.32 17.61
C ILE A 33 -0.92 20.56 18.70
N THR A 34 -1.00 21.12 19.89
CA THR A 34 -1.82 20.58 20.98
C THR A 34 -3.30 20.61 20.61
N VAL A 35 -4.00 19.50 20.83
CA VAL A 35 -5.43 19.36 20.53
C VAL A 35 -6.23 19.08 21.79
N GLU A 36 -7.25 19.89 22.06
CA GLU A 36 -8.18 19.74 23.18
C GLU A 36 -9.61 19.50 22.67
N GLU A 37 -10.18 18.34 23.01
CA GLU A 37 -11.58 18.01 22.76
C GLU A 37 -12.35 18.05 24.10
N ARG A 38 -13.02 19.16 24.37
CA ARG A 38 -13.64 19.43 25.68
C ARG A 38 -14.84 20.36 25.57
N SER A 39 -15.60 20.53 26.65
CA SER A 39 -16.60 21.61 26.71
C SER A 39 -15.89 22.97 26.60
N VAL A 40 -16.52 23.90 25.88
CA VAL A 40 -16.06 25.28 25.73
C VAL A 40 -17.12 26.18 26.31
N ASP A 41 -16.80 26.91 27.38
CA ASP A 41 -17.72 27.91 27.90
C ASP A 41 -17.73 29.11 26.96
N PHE A 42 -18.88 29.35 26.33
CA PHE A 42 -18.99 30.42 25.34
C PHE A 42 -18.73 31.80 25.95
N ASP A 43 -19.19 32.06 27.18
CA ASP A 43 -19.09 33.39 27.76
C ASP A 43 -17.70 33.70 28.30
N GLU A 44 -16.98 32.68 28.76
CA GLU A 44 -15.63 32.83 29.31
C GLU A 44 -14.54 32.73 28.24
N GLU A 45 -14.71 31.91 27.21
CA GLU A 45 -13.59 31.54 26.35
C GLU A 45 -13.64 32.11 24.93
N ILE A 46 -14.82 32.50 24.43
CA ILE A 46 -14.98 32.82 23.00
C ILE A 46 -14.07 33.97 22.54
N GLU A 47 -13.81 34.94 23.41
CA GLU A 47 -12.98 36.11 23.11
C GLU A 47 -11.48 35.76 22.99
N GLY A 48 -11.06 34.64 23.55
CA GLY A 48 -9.67 34.17 23.47
C GLY A 48 -9.31 33.47 22.15
N PHE A 49 -10.29 33.14 21.31
CA PHE A 49 -10.04 32.44 20.04
C PHE A 49 -9.53 33.40 18.96
N GLN A 50 -8.37 33.10 18.38
CA GLN A 50 -7.83 33.88 17.26
C GLN A 50 -8.45 33.48 15.92
N GLU A 51 -8.77 32.19 15.74
CA GLU A 51 -9.38 31.64 14.53
C GLU A 51 -10.59 30.77 14.89
N VAL A 52 -11.74 31.05 14.28
CA VAL A 52 -12.97 30.25 14.46
C VAL A 52 -13.51 29.86 13.10
N ALA A 53 -13.91 28.60 12.98
CA ALA A 53 -14.51 28.07 11.77
C ALA A 53 -15.52 26.96 12.08
N GLY A 54 -16.55 26.87 11.26
CA GLY A 54 -17.44 25.71 11.24
C GLY A 54 -16.80 24.57 10.46
N SER A 55 -16.85 23.34 11.01
CA SER A 55 -16.37 22.13 10.35
C SER A 55 -17.52 21.19 10.03
N GLY A 56 -17.64 20.79 8.76
CA GLY A 56 -18.63 19.82 8.26
C GLY A 56 -18.05 18.41 8.07
N THR A 57 -18.76 17.53 7.37
CA THR A 57 -18.26 16.17 7.04
C THR A 57 -17.58 16.10 5.66
N ALA A 58 -17.88 17.05 4.77
CA ALA A 58 -17.43 17.07 3.38
C ALA A 58 -16.24 18.02 3.12
N VAL A 59 -15.27 18.08 4.05
CA VAL A 59 -14.04 18.88 3.89
C VAL A 59 -14.32 20.39 3.79
N VAL A 60 -15.33 20.84 4.54
CA VAL A 60 -15.68 22.25 4.60
C VAL A 60 -15.20 22.82 5.92
N LEU A 61 -14.24 23.75 5.84
CA LEU A 61 -13.89 24.69 6.90
C LEU A 61 -14.44 26.05 6.49
N SER A 62 -15.54 26.46 7.09
CA SER A 62 -16.16 27.76 6.83
C SER A 62 -15.65 28.79 7.84
N PRO A 63 -14.87 29.80 7.42
CA PRO A 63 -14.39 30.84 8.31
C PRO A 63 -15.55 31.54 9.01
N CYS A 64 -15.48 31.70 10.33
CA CYS A 64 -16.39 32.54 11.08
C CYS A 64 -15.71 33.88 11.32
N ALA A 65 -16.16 34.94 10.65
CA ALA A 65 -15.61 36.28 10.88
C ALA A 65 -16.09 36.88 12.21
N SER A 66 -17.33 36.57 12.61
CA SER A 66 -17.87 37.05 13.88
C SER A 66 -19.10 36.26 14.35
N ILE A 67 -19.34 36.26 15.67
CA ILE A 67 -20.57 35.76 16.29
C ILE A 67 -21.25 36.92 17.05
N LEU A 68 -22.56 37.10 16.83
CA LEU A 68 -23.39 38.08 17.54
C LEU A 68 -24.24 37.38 18.60
N LYS A 69 -24.05 37.72 19.88
CA LYS A 69 -24.91 37.25 20.96
C LYS A 69 -26.14 38.17 21.08
N VAL A 70 -27.20 37.82 20.34
CA VAL A 70 -28.44 38.62 20.16
C VAL A 70 -29.00 39.19 21.47
N LYS A 71 -29.03 38.39 22.56
CA LYS A 71 -29.57 38.83 23.85
C LYS A 71 -28.80 40.01 24.47
N THR A 72 -27.51 40.12 24.19
CA THR A 72 -26.61 41.13 24.78
C THR A 72 -26.19 42.21 23.79
N GLY A 73 -26.39 41.98 22.50
CA GLY A 73 -25.85 42.83 21.43
C GLY A 73 -24.32 42.74 21.26
N ARG A 74 -23.62 41.95 22.09
CA ARG A 74 -22.15 41.81 22.00
C ARG A 74 -21.76 41.02 20.75
N LYS A 75 -20.84 41.58 19.97
CA LYS A 75 -20.24 40.97 18.78
C LYS A 75 -18.81 40.54 19.11
N TYR A 76 -18.47 39.31 18.78
CA TYR A 76 -17.14 38.73 18.90
C TYR A 76 -16.56 38.58 17.50
N GLU A 77 -15.34 39.06 17.26
CA GLU A 77 -14.70 39.08 15.94
C GLU A 77 -13.45 38.20 15.95
N PHE A 78 -13.21 37.49 14.84
CA PHE A 78 -12.12 36.54 14.71
C PHE A 78 -11.24 36.89 13.52
N GLY A 79 -9.96 36.52 13.60
CA GLY A 79 -9.00 36.72 12.52
C GLY A 79 -9.26 35.81 11.33
N PRO A 80 -8.59 36.09 10.18
CA PRO A 80 -8.63 35.17 9.04
C PRO A 80 -7.99 33.83 9.43
N LEU A 81 -8.48 32.73 8.83
CA LEU A 81 -7.89 31.42 9.03
C LEU A 81 -6.45 31.40 8.50
N LYS A 82 -5.51 30.99 9.35
CA LYS A 82 -4.10 30.79 8.98
C LYS A 82 -3.69 29.37 9.32
N GLN A 83 -3.73 29.00 10.59
CA GLN A 83 -3.37 27.66 11.03
C GLN A 83 -4.45 26.66 10.60
N LEU A 84 -5.72 26.99 10.79
CA LEU A 84 -6.83 26.13 10.33
C LEU A 84 -6.86 26.01 8.80
N ALA A 85 -6.48 27.08 8.08
CA ALA A 85 -6.35 27.05 6.62
C ALA A 85 -5.19 26.12 6.20
N GLY A 86 -4.04 26.17 6.87
CA GLY A 86 -2.91 25.28 6.60
C GLY A 86 -3.26 23.80 6.80
N LEU A 87 -3.99 23.47 7.88
CA LEU A 87 -4.48 22.10 8.12
C LEU A 87 -5.48 21.66 7.04
N ARG A 88 -6.40 22.54 6.64
CA ARG A 88 -7.33 22.28 5.52
C ARG A 88 -6.58 22.03 4.22
N ASP A 89 -5.59 22.85 3.91
CA ASP A 89 -4.85 22.76 2.66
C ASP A 89 -4.06 21.46 2.58
N ARG A 90 -3.46 21.03 3.70
CA ARG A 90 -2.84 19.71 3.81
C ARG A 90 -3.85 18.59 3.60
N LEU A 91 -4.99 18.64 4.28
CA LEU A 91 -6.06 17.65 4.11
C LEU A 91 -6.52 17.57 2.64
N VAL A 92 -6.68 18.70 1.96
CA VAL A 92 -7.05 18.76 0.54
C VAL A 92 -5.96 18.18 -0.36
N ARG A 93 -4.68 18.43 -0.07
CA ARG A 93 -3.56 17.82 -0.82
C ARG A 93 -3.52 16.31 -0.67
N ILE A 94 -3.72 15.79 0.54
CA ILE A 94 -3.86 14.35 0.81
C ILE A 94 -5.02 13.77 -0.02
N GLN A 95 -6.19 14.42 0.02
CA GLN A 95 -7.36 13.98 -0.74
C GLN A 95 -7.19 14.00 -2.26
N ARG A 96 -6.33 14.88 -2.76
CA ARG A 96 -5.97 14.95 -4.18
C ARG A 96 -4.81 14.03 -4.55
N GLY A 97 -4.22 13.33 -3.58
CA GLY A 97 -3.00 12.54 -3.78
C GLY A 97 -1.83 13.40 -4.28
N GLU A 98 -1.75 14.64 -3.80
CA GLU A 98 -0.62 15.57 -3.98
C GLU A 98 0.38 15.48 -2.81
N GLU A 99 -0.07 14.93 -1.68
CA GLU A 99 0.73 14.64 -0.48
C GLU A 99 0.47 13.19 -0.06
N HIS A 100 1.47 12.53 0.55
CA HIS A 100 1.36 11.15 1.02
C HIS A 100 0.29 11.05 2.10
N ASP A 101 -0.51 9.97 2.07
CA ASP A 101 -1.52 9.73 3.09
C ASP A 101 -0.99 8.79 4.18
N ASP A 102 -0.33 9.38 5.18
CA ASP A 102 0.22 8.64 6.32
C ASP A 102 -0.88 8.07 7.26
N PHE A 103 -2.16 8.41 7.03
CA PHE A 103 -3.28 8.09 7.93
C PHE A 103 -4.31 7.13 7.33
N GLY A 104 -4.19 6.78 6.06
CA GLY A 104 -5.01 5.73 5.42
C GLY A 104 -6.44 6.16 5.13
N TRP A 105 -6.70 7.46 5.06
CA TRP A 105 -8.01 8.04 4.77
C TRP A 105 -8.43 7.89 3.30
N MET A 106 -7.46 7.71 2.42
CA MET A 106 -7.63 7.69 0.98
C MET A 106 -7.48 6.26 0.47
N MET A 107 -8.62 5.65 0.21
CA MET A 107 -8.69 4.43 -0.59
C MET A 107 -8.94 4.81 -2.05
N LEU A 108 -8.12 4.28 -2.96
CA LEU A 108 -8.39 4.41 -4.38
C LEU A 108 -9.66 3.60 -4.71
N ILE A 109 -10.77 4.30 -5.00
CA ILE A 109 -12.00 3.66 -5.45
C ILE A 109 -12.01 3.66 -6.98
N PRO A 110 -11.80 2.51 -7.63
CA PRO A 110 -11.78 2.45 -9.08
C PRO A 110 -13.23 2.57 -9.59
N ARG A 111 -13.63 3.74 -10.07
CA ARG A 111 -14.64 3.78 -11.13
C ARG A 111 -13.91 3.48 -12.43
N GLU A 112 -14.25 2.35 -13.04
CA GLU A 112 -13.63 1.77 -14.24
C GLU A 112 -13.28 2.78 -15.34
N GLY A 113 -14.03 3.89 -15.47
CA GLY A 113 -13.83 4.86 -16.56
C GLY A 113 -12.80 5.98 -16.32
N HIS A 114 -12.43 6.34 -15.08
CA HIS A 114 -11.62 7.54 -14.82
C HIS A 114 -10.11 7.28 -14.66
N ILE A 115 -9.73 6.10 -14.17
CA ILE A 115 -8.32 5.69 -14.06
C ILE A 115 -7.75 5.43 -15.45
N LEU A 116 -8.57 4.89 -16.38
CA LEU A 116 -8.17 4.65 -17.77
C LEU A 116 -7.71 5.94 -18.47
N LYS A 117 -8.49 7.03 -18.39
CA LYS A 117 -8.12 8.34 -18.97
C LYS A 117 -6.92 9.01 -18.27
N ALA A 118 -6.75 8.79 -16.97
CA ALA A 118 -5.62 9.35 -16.22
C ALA A 118 -4.31 8.61 -16.50
N ALA A 119 -4.36 7.28 -16.62
CA ALA A 119 -3.22 6.44 -17.01
C ALA A 119 -2.82 6.63 -18.48
N GLU A 120 -3.77 7.00 -19.35
CA GLU A 120 -3.50 7.38 -20.74
C GLU A 120 -2.76 8.72 -20.87
N SER A 121 -2.93 9.63 -19.92
CA SER A 121 -2.33 10.97 -19.94
C SER A 121 -1.05 11.10 -19.11
N ASP A 122 -0.93 10.40 -17.98
CA ASP A 122 0.27 10.43 -17.12
C ASP A 122 0.43 9.12 -16.31
N PRO A 123 1.08 8.09 -16.89
CA PRO A 123 1.26 6.78 -16.26
C PRO A 123 2.13 6.81 -14.99
N GLU A 124 3.16 7.66 -14.96
CA GLU A 124 4.08 7.77 -13.80
C GLU A 124 3.41 8.40 -12.60
N ARG A 125 2.51 9.36 -12.79
CA ARG A 125 1.70 9.93 -11.70
C ARG A 125 0.72 8.94 -11.11
N VAL A 126 0.14 8.05 -11.94
CA VAL A 126 -0.72 6.97 -11.46
C VAL A 126 0.11 5.95 -10.66
N LEU A 127 1.29 5.58 -11.16
CA LEU A 127 2.22 4.68 -10.46
C LEU A 127 2.69 5.28 -9.12
N ARG A 128 3.11 6.55 -9.09
CA ARG A 128 3.45 7.29 -7.85
C ARG A 128 2.27 7.34 -6.87
N ARG A 129 1.05 7.54 -7.35
CA ARG A 129 -0.15 7.57 -6.50
C ARG A 129 -0.52 6.20 -5.92
N MET A 130 -0.26 5.11 -6.64
CA MET A 130 -0.42 3.74 -6.12
C MET A 130 0.62 3.42 -5.05
N LEU A 131 1.84 3.97 -5.18
CA LEU A 131 2.90 3.86 -4.19
C LEU A 131 2.63 4.68 -2.91
N CYS A 132 1.80 5.73 -2.98
CA CYS A 132 1.48 6.61 -1.84
C CYS A 132 0.21 6.25 -1.04
N ALA A 133 -0.53 5.20 -1.38
CA ALA A 133 -1.93 5.01 -0.98
C ALA A 133 -2.22 3.76 -0.12
N VAL A 134 -1.31 3.34 0.77
CA VAL A 134 -1.62 2.18 1.64
C VAL A 134 -1.22 2.47 3.08
N SER A 135 -2.21 2.77 3.93
CA SER A 135 -2.06 2.77 5.37
C SER A 135 -3.22 2.04 6.09
N SER A 136 -2.80 1.22 7.06
CA SER A 136 -3.40 0.71 8.31
C SER A 136 -4.85 0.17 8.48
N GLU A 137 -5.83 0.35 7.59
CA GLU A 137 -7.23 -0.02 7.97
C GLU A 137 -7.72 -1.44 7.59
N GLU A 138 -7.14 -2.11 6.59
CA GLU A 138 -7.55 -3.49 6.23
C GLU A 138 -7.17 -4.52 7.31
N LEU A 139 -6.20 -4.20 8.17
CA LEU A 139 -5.82 -5.00 9.33
C LEU A 139 -6.88 -4.95 10.45
N ALA A 140 -7.78 -3.96 10.47
CA ALA A 140 -8.75 -3.76 11.56
C ALA A 140 -9.90 -4.77 11.53
N SER A 141 -10.32 -5.23 10.35
CA SER A 141 -11.42 -6.18 10.21
C SER A 141 -11.03 -7.60 10.65
N ALA A 142 -9.76 -8.01 10.46
CA ALA A 142 -9.23 -9.28 10.95
C ALA A 142 -8.93 -9.28 12.47
N LYS A 143 -8.79 -8.10 13.10
CA LYS A 143 -8.54 -7.94 14.54
C LYS A 143 -9.76 -8.28 15.40
N ALA A 144 -10.99 -8.18 14.87
CA ALA A 144 -12.20 -8.45 15.63
C ALA A 144 -12.36 -9.94 16.00
N GLU A 145 -11.77 -10.86 15.23
CA GLU A 145 -11.81 -12.30 15.51
C GLU A 145 -10.69 -12.76 16.46
N ILE A 146 -9.62 -11.98 16.61
CA ILE A 146 -8.44 -12.34 17.43
C ILE A 146 -8.49 -11.71 18.83
N ALA A 147 -9.26 -10.64 19.04
CA ALA A 147 -9.43 -9.97 20.34
C ALA A 147 -10.12 -10.82 21.43
N ALA A 148 -10.46 -12.09 21.15
CA ALA A 148 -11.12 -12.99 22.10
C ALA A 148 -10.18 -13.58 23.18
N GLU A 149 -8.86 -13.43 23.10
CA GLU A 149 -7.91 -14.02 24.07
C GLU A 149 -6.78 -13.03 24.45
N GLY A 150 -6.89 -12.41 25.64
CA GLY A 150 -6.01 -11.32 26.15
C GLY A 150 -4.57 -11.73 26.53
N GLY A 151 -3.68 -10.83 27.00
CA GLY A 151 -3.86 -9.48 27.55
C GLY A 151 -2.57 -8.62 27.61
N GLU A 152 -2.66 -7.51 28.37
CA GLU A 152 -1.90 -6.25 28.31
C GLU A 152 -0.42 -6.31 28.76
N ASP A 153 0.51 -5.62 28.06
CA ASP A 153 1.03 -4.29 28.50
C ASP A 153 2.16 -3.68 27.61
N ALA A 154 2.42 -2.38 27.86
CA ALA A 154 3.53 -1.49 27.47
C ALA A 154 3.51 -0.80 26.08
N VAL A 155 3.43 0.53 26.08
CA VAL A 155 3.34 1.46 24.93
C VAL A 155 4.72 1.81 24.33
N VAL A 156 4.88 1.62 23.01
CA VAL A 156 5.73 2.40 22.05
C VAL A 156 5.17 2.14 20.64
N ASN A 157 5.14 3.14 19.73
CA ASN A 157 4.73 3.09 18.30
C ASN A 157 4.63 1.67 17.71
N ARG A 158 3.42 1.16 17.49
CA ARG A 158 3.20 -0.30 17.49
C ARG A 158 2.34 -0.87 16.35
N GLU A 159 1.69 -0.11 15.48
CA GLU A 159 0.57 -0.70 14.71
C GLU A 159 0.92 -1.32 13.35
N GLU A 160 1.80 -0.73 12.53
CA GLU A 160 2.41 -1.41 11.37
C GLU A 160 3.43 -2.46 11.81
N GLN A 161 4.27 -2.09 12.78
CA GLN A 161 5.19 -3.01 13.42
C GLN A 161 4.47 -4.21 14.06
N LYS A 162 3.22 -4.13 14.53
CA LYS A 162 2.54 -5.29 15.14
C LYS A 162 2.23 -6.42 14.15
N GLY A 163 1.82 -6.09 12.92
CA GLY A 163 1.45 -7.09 11.90
C GLY A 163 2.69 -7.81 11.36
N GLU A 164 3.68 -7.03 10.92
CA GLU A 164 4.98 -7.53 10.49
C GLU A 164 5.70 -8.26 11.63
N VAL A 165 5.75 -7.70 12.84
CA VAL A 165 6.38 -8.38 13.99
C VAL A 165 5.63 -9.64 14.38
N ALA A 166 4.30 -9.69 14.28
CA ALA A 166 3.53 -10.91 14.54
C ALA A 166 3.81 -11.99 13.49
N LEU A 167 3.84 -11.61 12.21
CA LEU A 167 4.14 -12.51 11.08
C LEU A 167 5.58 -13.01 11.15
N LYS A 168 6.54 -12.12 11.41
CA LYS A 168 7.95 -12.45 11.64
C LYS A 168 8.07 -13.43 12.82
N ARG A 169 7.43 -13.15 13.96
CA ARG A 169 7.45 -14.05 15.14
C ARG A 169 6.85 -15.41 14.84
N LEU A 170 5.81 -15.49 14.01
CA LEU A 170 5.24 -16.76 13.58
C LEU A 170 6.27 -17.59 12.81
N TYR A 171 6.89 -17.00 11.78
CA TYR A 171 7.90 -17.69 10.98
C TYR A 171 9.17 -17.99 11.76
N ASP A 172 9.60 -17.09 12.66
CA ASP A 172 10.73 -17.31 13.56
C ASP A 172 10.53 -18.56 14.42
N ARG A 173 9.30 -18.82 14.91
CA ARG A 173 8.97 -20.04 15.66
C ARG A 173 8.89 -21.28 14.79
N LEU A 174 8.41 -21.16 13.56
CA LEU A 174 8.17 -22.31 12.69
C LEU A 174 9.45 -22.81 12.01
N ALA A 175 10.46 -21.96 11.79
CA ALA A 175 11.66 -22.23 10.99
C ALA A 175 12.25 -23.64 11.16
N GLY A 176 12.55 -24.07 12.39
CA GLY A 176 13.17 -25.38 12.66
C GLY A 176 12.29 -26.61 12.37
N SER A 177 10.98 -26.40 12.20
CA SER A 177 10.00 -27.44 11.82
C SER A 177 9.37 -27.20 10.46
N TYR A 178 9.68 -26.08 9.80
CA TYR A 178 8.95 -25.57 8.65
C TYR A 178 8.95 -26.58 7.50
N GLN A 179 10.13 -27.15 7.22
CA GLN A 179 10.30 -28.17 6.19
C GLN A 179 9.59 -29.49 6.50
N LYS A 180 9.48 -29.84 7.80
CA LYS A 180 8.81 -31.07 8.24
C LYS A 180 7.28 -30.91 8.26
N ALA A 181 6.80 -29.68 8.35
CA ALA A 181 5.38 -29.35 8.48
C ALA A 181 4.67 -29.10 7.13
N GLY A 182 5.39 -28.90 6.02
CA GLY A 182 4.80 -28.27 4.83
C GLY A 182 5.00 -29.01 3.52
N GLY A 183 4.13 -29.99 3.20
CA GLY A 183 4.08 -30.60 1.86
C GLY A 183 3.60 -29.67 0.74
N GLY A 184 3.04 -28.48 1.08
CA GLY A 184 2.44 -27.55 0.12
C GLY A 184 3.33 -26.44 -0.42
N ARG A 185 4.16 -25.85 0.44
CA ARG A 185 4.98 -24.70 0.05
C ARG A 185 6.20 -25.10 -0.80
N VAL A 186 6.67 -26.34 -0.63
CA VAL A 186 7.65 -26.96 -1.54
C VAL A 186 7.08 -27.09 -2.96
N VAL A 187 5.80 -27.42 -3.11
CA VAL A 187 5.12 -27.52 -4.41
C VAL A 187 5.06 -26.16 -5.09
N ALA A 188 4.68 -25.12 -4.36
CA ALA A 188 4.63 -23.76 -4.90
C ALA A 188 6.00 -23.25 -5.33
N ALA A 189 7.03 -23.46 -4.50
CA ALA A 189 8.42 -23.12 -4.80
C ALA A 189 8.91 -23.87 -6.05
N ALA A 190 8.65 -25.17 -6.15
CA ALA A 190 9.03 -25.98 -7.30
C ALA A 190 8.30 -25.56 -8.58
N HIS A 191 7.01 -25.25 -8.48
CA HIS A 191 6.21 -24.85 -9.65
C HIS A 191 6.61 -23.46 -10.16
N CYS A 192 6.74 -22.47 -9.28
CA CYS A 192 7.19 -21.13 -9.68
C CYS A 192 8.62 -21.19 -10.28
N SER A 193 9.53 -21.95 -9.65
CA SER A 193 10.88 -22.13 -10.18
C SER A 193 10.89 -22.81 -11.55
N SER A 194 10.07 -23.85 -11.74
CA SER A 194 9.97 -24.55 -13.03
C SER A 194 9.38 -23.65 -14.11
N LEU A 195 8.32 -22.91 -13.79
CA LEU A 195 7.68 -21.97 -14.69
C LEU A 195 8.68 -20.90 -15.15
N LEU A 196 9.45 -20.35 -14.21
CA LEU A 196 10.51 -19.40 -14.52
C LEU A 196 11.58 -20.02 -15.41
N LEU A 197 12.17 -21.17 -15.02
CA LEU A 197 13.28 -21.80 -15.72
C LEU A 197 12.93 -22.24 -17.16
N ASN A 198 11.66 -22.60 -17.41
CA ASN A 198 11.16 -22.95 -18.74
C ASN A 198 11.13 -21.75 -19.69
N HIS A 199 11.04 -20.53 -19.16
CA HIS A 199 10.95 -19.29 -19.96
C HIS A 199 12.20 -18.41 -19.84
N LEU A 200 13.09 -18.70 -18.88
CA LEU A 200 14.34 -17.99 -18.65
C LEU A 200 15.50 -18.69 -19.38
N PRO A 201 15.93 -18.17 -20.54
CA PRO A 201 17.02 -18.79 -21.29
C PRO A 201 18.31 -18.76 -20.47
N VAL A 202 19.19 -19.75 -20.70
CA VAL A 202 20.45 -19.90 -19.96
C VAL A 202 21.29 -18.61 -19.96
N SER A 203 21.29 -17.87 -21.08
CA SER A 203 22.00 -16.59 -21.21
C SER A 203 21.47 -15.46 -20.31
N ARG A 204 20.26 -15.60 -19.76
CA ARG A 204 19.61 -14.64 -18.84
C ARG A 204 19.55 -15.16 -17.40
N ARG A 205 20.17 -16.29 -17.07
CA ARG A 205 20.26 -16.84 -15.70
C ARG A 205 21.38 -16.17 -14.90
N GLY A 206 21.46 -14.84 -14.98
CA GLY A 206 22.48 -14.01 -14.36
C GLY A 206 22.25 -13.88 -12.86
N HIS A 207 21.30 -13.03 -12.48
CA HIS A 207 21.00 -12.74 -11.08
C HIS A 207 19.51 -12.88 -10.80
N VAL A 208 19.13 -13.75 -9.86
CA VAL A 208 17.73 -14.05 -9.54
C VAL A 208 17.45 -13.79 -8.06
N LEU A 209 16.31 -13.14 -7.78
CA LEU A 209 15.79 -12.91 -6.45
C LEU A 209 14.80 -14.01 -6.06
N ASP A 210 15.01 -14.63 -4.91
CA ASP A 210 14.01 -15.45 -4.20
C ASP A 210 13.33 -14.54 -3.15
N ALA A 211 12.19 -13.96 -3.53
CA ALA A 211 11.45 -12.98 -2.74
C ALA A 211 10.46 -13.68 -1.81
N GLY A 212 10.71 -13.60 -0.51
CA GLY A 212 10.09 -14.45 0.51
C GLY A 212 10.68 -15.86 0.48
N ALA A 213 12.01 -15.95 0.53
CA ALA A 213 12.76 -17.19 0.33
C ALA A 213 12.42 -18.30 1.35
N GLY A 214 11.92 -17.93 2.52
CA GLY A 214 11.65 -18.87 3.62
C GLY A 214 12.89 -19.69 3.97
N THR A 215 12.73 -21.02 4.04
CA THR A 215 13.84 -21.96 4.25
C THR A 215 14.68 -22.23 3.00
N GLY A 216 14.34 -21.62 1.87
CA GLY A 216 15.16 -21.55 0.67
C GLY A 216 15.00 -22.70 -0.33
N GLU A 217 13.81 -23.27 -0.47
CA GLU A 217 13.55 -24.37 -1.41
C GLU A 217 13.64 -23.93 -2.88
N ALA A 218 13.11 -22.74 -3.23
CA ALA A 218 13.18 -22.24 -4.60
C ALA A 218 14.64 -21.96 -5.01
N GLY A 219 15.44 -21.29 -4.17
CA GLY A 219 16.87 -21.11 -4.46
C GLY A 219 17.65 -22.41 -4.65
N ALA A 220 17.33 -23.49 -3.92
CA ALA A 220 17.99 -24.79 -4.14
C ALA A 220 17.71 -25.35 -5.55
N ILE A 221 16.47 -25.24 -6.01
CA ILE A 221 16.05 -25.66 -7.37
C ILE A 221 16.74 -24.78 -8.42
N LEU A 222 16.74 -23.46 -8.22
CA LEU A 222 17.33 -22.49 -9.15
C LEU A 222 18.86 -22.68 -9.26
N LYS A 223 19.57 -22.87 -8.15
CA LYS A 223 21.04 -23.11 -8.18
C LYS A 223 21.36 -24.42 -8.88
N GLY A 224 20.60 -25.48 -8.61
CA GLY A 224 20.73 -26.77 -9.31
C GLY A 224 20.47 -26.68 -10.82
N ALA A 225 19.67 -25.70 -11.25
CA ALA A 225 19.40 -25.41 -12.67
C ALA A 225 20.42 -24.45 -13.31
N GLY A 226 21.51 -24.10 -12.62
CA GLY A 226 22.59 -23.28 -13.17
C GLY A 226 22.31 -21.78 -13.20
N VAL A 227 21.53 -21.26 -12.24
CA VAL A 227 21.50 -19.81 -11.99
C VAL A 227 22.84 -19.36 -11.38
N ASN A 228 23.43 -18.30 -11.95
CA ASN A 228 24.77 -17.86 -11.57
C ASN A 228 24.79 -17.24 -10.16
N ALA A 229 23.96 -16.21 -9.94
CA ALA A 229 23.85 -15.49 -8.67
C ALA A 229 22.42 -15.55 -8.11
N LEU A 230 22.29 -15.85 -6.82
CA LEU A 230 21.03 -15.91 -6.09
C LEU A 230 21.02 -15.01 -4.85
N THR A 231 19.99 -14.19 -4.75
CA THR A 231 19.68 -13.41 -3.55
C THR A 231 18.45 -13.98 -2.87
N ALA A 232 18.54 -14.32 -1.59
CA ALA A 232 17.38 -14.58 -0.74
C ALA A 232 16.94 -13.29 -0.06
N PHE A 233 15.63 -13.01 -0.06
CA PHE A 233 15.01 -11.95 0.73
C PHE A 233 13.86 -12.52 1.53
N ASP A 234 13.86 -12.37 2.86
CA ASP A 234 12.76 -12.85 3.70
C ASP A 234 12.60 -12.00 4.96
N LEU A 235 11.39 -11.98 5.49
CA LEU A 235 11.06 -11.24 6.71
C LEU A 235 11.72 -11.86 7.95
N SER A 236 11.88 -13.17 8.00
CA SER A 236 12.30 -13.92 9.19
C SER A 236 13.77 -14.31 9.15
N ASP A 237 14.56 -13.80 10.10
CA ASP A 237 15.95 -14.19 10.29
C ASP A 237 16.14 -15.70 10.49
N ASN A 238 15.25 -16.34 11.26
CA ASN A 238 15.38 -17.78 11.52
C ASN A 238 15.08 -18.61 10.26
N MET A 239 14.18 -18.14 9.39
CA MET A 239 13.96 -18.77 8.08
C MET A 239 15.20 -18.62 7.21
N LEU A 240 15.78 -17.42 7.18
CA LEU A 240 17.03 -17.14 6.47
C LEU A 240 18.21 -17.95 7.03
N ASP A 241 18.26 -18.25 8.33
CA ASP A 241 19.25 -19.15 8.91
C ASP A 241 19.14 -20.57 8.36
N GLU A 242 17.92 -21.08 8.15
CA GLU A 242 17.71 -22.36 7.46
C GLU A 242 18.09 -22.27 5.98
N ALA A 243 17.77 -21.16 5.30
CA ALA A 243 18.18 -20.94 3.91
C ALA A 243 19.71 -20.90 3.75
N ARG A 244 20.42 -20.24 4.67
CA ARG A 244 21.90 -20.18 4.68
C ARG A 244 22.54 -21.56 4.77
N LYS A 245 21.96 -22.49 5.54
CA LYS A 245 22.47 -23.87 5.68
C LYS A 245 22.50 -24.65 4.36
N LYS A 246 21.69 -24.26 3.37
CA LYS A 246 21.70 -24.89 2.04
C LYS A 246 22.94 -24.51 1.23
N GLY A 247 23.60 -23.39 1.53
CA GLY A 247 24.81 -22.94 0.82
C GLY A 247 24.61 -22.62 -0.66
N VAL A 248 23.38 -22.24 -1.06
CA VAL A 248 23.01 -21.97 -2.46
C VAL A 248 22.90 -20.49 -2.81
N TYR A 249 22.74 -19.62 -1.80
CA TYR A 249 22.56 -18.18 -1.96
C TYR A 249 23.91 -17.46 -1.90
N ASP A 250 24.10 -16.52 -2.80
CA ASP A 250 25.26 -15.64 -2.85
C ASP A 250 25.05 -14.44 -1.92
N THR A 251 23.80 -13.97 -1.80
CA THR A 251 23.37 -12.90 -0.88
C THR A 251 22.13 -13.33 -0.10
N VAL A 252 22.04 -12.95 1.18
CA VAL A 252 20.89 -13.22 2.04
C VAL A 252 20.54 -11.96 2.82
N GLU A 253 19.44 -11.31 2.44
CA GLU A 253 18.95 -10.06 3.02
C GLU A 253 17.67 -10.27 3.82
N GLN A 254 17.57 -9.62 4.97
CA GLN A 254 16.36 -9.61 5.79
C GLN A 254 15.56 -8.34 5.51
N GLY A 255 14.24 -8.49 5.35
CA GLY A 255 13.34 -7.36 5.18
C GLY A 255 11.92 -7.80 4.80
N CYS A 256 10.99 -6.86 4.77
CA CYS A 256 9.59 -7.12 4.46
C CYS A 256 9.24 -6.62 3.06
N LEU A 257 8.61 -7.45 2.23
CA LEU A 257 8.00 -6.95 1.00
C LEU A 257 6.84 -5.99 1.36
N PRO A 258 6.65 -4.90 0.60
CA PRO A 258 7.34 -4.53 -0.64
C PRO A 258 8.65 -3.75 -0.45
N ASP A 259 9.05 -3.40 0.78
CA ASP A 259 10.19 -2.52 1.02
C ASP A 259 11.52 -3.28 0.92
N THR A 260 12.16 -3.21 -0.26
CA THR A 260 13.43 -3.90 -0.50
C THR A 260 14.62 -2.94 -0.53
N PRO A 261 15.82 -3.39 -0.14
CA PRO A 261 17.04 -2.58 -0.24
C PRO A 261 17.68 -2.61 -1.64
N PHE A 262 17.00 -3.19 -2.64
CA PHE A 262 17.56 -3.47 -3.95
C PHE A 262 17.49 -2.29 -4.90
N GLU A 263 18.43 -2.23 -5.83
CA GLU A 263 18.49 -1.15 -6.83
C GLU A 263 17.49 -1.40 -7.97
N GLU A 264 17.19 -0.35 -8.73
CA GLU A 264 16.38 -0.51 -9.94
C GLU A 264 17.11 -1.36 -10.98
N ASN A 265 16.39 -2.24 -11.66
CA ASN A 265 16.95 -3.11 -12.73
C ASN A 265 18.11 -4.02 -12.26
N GLU A 266 18.08 -4.49 -11.02
CA GLU A 266 19.10 -5.38 -10.45
C GLU A 266 18.97 -6.83 -10.94
N PHE A 267 17.75 -7.37 -10.97
CA PHE A 267 17.53 -8.81 -11.18
C PHE A 267 17.10 -9.17 -12.60
N ASP A 268 17.64 -10.25 -13.15
CA ASP A 268 17.16 -10.84 -14.40
C ASP A 268 15.83 -11.58 -14.23
N ALA A 269 15.59 -12.13 -13.03
CA ALA A 269 14.33 -12.74 -12.68
C ALA A 269 14.01 -12.71 -11.18
N ILE A 270 12.73 -12.94 -10.84
CA ILE A 270 12.23 -13.08 -9.47
C ILE A 270 11.40 -14.37 -9.36
N VAL A 271 11.54 -15.10 -8.26
CA VAL A 271 10.56 -16.09 -7.79
C VAL A 271 9.94 -15.59 -6.49
N CYS A 272 8.61 -15.69 -6.35
CA CYS A 272 7.88 -15.35 -5.12
C CYS A 272 6.79 -16.40 -4.86
N ALA A 273 7.09 -17.39 -4.02
CA ALA A 273 6.24 -18.55 -3.80
C ALA A 273 5.62 -18.55 -2.39
N GLY A 274 4.29 -18.48 -2.31
CA GLY A 274 3.55 -18.58 -1.05
C GLY A 274 3.60 -17.34 -0.14
N CYS A 275 3.94 -16.18 -0.71
CA CYS A 275 4.07 -14.91 0.02
C CYS A 275 2.95 -13.90 -0.28
N LEU A 276 2.17 -14.12 -1.33
CA LEU A 276 1.03 -13.28 -1.73
C LEU A 276 -0.26 -13.96 -1.26
N ALA A 277 -0.52 -13.88 0.03
CA ALA A 277 -1.61 -14.57 0.72
C ALA A 277 -2.22 -13.63 1.78
N PRO A 278 -3.38 -13.94 2.38
CA PRO A 278 -4.00 -13.09 3.39
C PRO A 278 -2.99 -12.72 4.50
N GLY A 279 -2.88 -11.42 4.79
CA GLY A 279 -1.97 -10.89 5.82
C GLY A 279 -0.47 -11.01 5.54
N HIS A 280 -0.08 -11.31 4.31
CA HIS A 280 1.33 -11.35 3.87
C HIS A 280 1.64 -10.15 2.95
N ALA A 281 2.48 -10.35 1.92
CA ALA A 281 2.93 -9.29 1.03
C ALA A 281 1.75 -8.62 0.31
N SER A 282 1.70 -7.30 0.37
CA SER A 282 0.61 -6.48 -0.17
C SER A 282 0.64 -6.39 -1.71
N PRO A 283 -0.45 -5.94 -2.37
CA PRO A 283 -0.47 -5.73 -3.81
C PRO A 283 0.57 -4.73 -4.36
N THR A 284 1.12 -3.84 -3.53
CA THR A 284 2.19 -2.91 -3.97
C THR A 284 3.51 -3.64 -4.26
N THR A 285 3.67 -4.87 -3.78
CA THR A 285 4.79 -5.76 -4.09
C THR A 285 5.02 -5.93 -5.59
N TYR A 286 3.97 -5.92 -6.41
CA TYR A 286 4.12 -6.05 -7.86
C TYR A 286 4.81 -4.84 -8.50
N ALA A 287 4.58 -3.64 -7.99
CA ALA A 287 5.29 -2.44 -8.44
C ALA A 287 6.78 -2.52 -8.07
N GLU A 288 7.08 -3.05 -6.87
CA GLU A 288 8.47 -3.29 -6.47
C GLU A 288 9.15 -4.33 -7.36
N PHE A 289 8.48 -5.43 -7.68
CA PHE A 289 8.98 -6.42 -8.65
C PHE A 289 9.26 -5.77 -10.00
N CYS A 290 8.34 -4.93 -10.48
CA CYS A 290 8.58 -4.14 -11.68
C CYS A 290 9.80 -3.23 -11.54
N ARG A 291 10.06 -2.60 -10.39
CA ARG A 291 11.22 -1.69 -10.18
C ARG A 291 12.56 -2.43 -10.22
N VAL A 292 12.67 -3.56 -9.52
CA VAL A 292 13.94 -4.26 -9.31
C VAL A 292 14.28 -5.24 -10.45
N LEU A 293 13.31 -5.67 -11.27
CA LEU A 293 13.58 -6.49 -12.46
C LEU A 293 14.27 -5.69 -13.56
N LYS A 294 15.21 -6.24 -14.32
CA LYS A 294 15.69 -5.61 -15.58
C LYS A 294 14.57 -5.56 -16.63
N PRO A 295 14.61 -4.64 -17.61
CA PRO A 295 13.72 -4.70 -18.77
C PRO A 295 13.84 -6.05 -19.50
N GLY A 296 12.70 -6.67 -19.78
CA GLY A 296 12.61 -8.03 -20.32
C GLY A 296 12.79 -9.15 -19.29
N GLY A 297 13.09 -8.83 -18.03
CA GLY A 297 13.20 -9.77 -16.91
C GLY A 297 11.86 -10.43 -16.57
N LEU A 298 11.92 -11.58 -15.90
CA LEU A 298 10.75 -12.42 -15.63
C LEU A 298 10.46 -12.55 -14.14
N VAL A 299 9.19 -12.54 -13.75
CA VAL A 299 8.78 -12.88 -12.38
C VAL A 299 7.73 -13.97 -12.37
N ALA A 300 7.98 -15.02 -11.58
CA ALA A 300 7.04 -16.10 -11.33
C ALA A 300 6.54 -16.03 -9.88
N PHE A 301 5.22 -16.05 -9.69
CA PHE A 301 4.64 -16.00 -8.36
C PHE A 301 3.34 -16.80 -8.24
N SER A 302 2.95 -17.10 -6.99
CA SER A 302 1.72 -17.83 -6.66
C SER A 302 0.82 -17.06 -5.71
N VAL A 303 -0.49 -17.11 -5.92
CA VAL A 303 -1.51 -16.59 -5.01
C VAL A 303 -2.51 -17.72 -4.70
N PRO A 304 -2.89 -17.99 -3.44
CA PRO A 304 -3.94 -18.99 -3.14
C PRO A 304 -5.23 -18.64 -3.89
N ARG A 305 -5.83 -19.61 -4.59
CA ARG A 305 -6.91 -19.35 -5.55
C ARG A 305 -8.14 -18.76 -4.89
N ALA A 306 -8.58 -19.36 -3.79
CA ALA A 306 -9.75 -18.88 -3.04
C ALA A 306 -9.56 -17.43 -2.55
N TYR A 307 -8.34 -17.07 -2.15
CA TYR A 307 -8.00 -15.69 -1.81
C TYR A 307 -7.99 -14.80 -3.06
N TYR A 308 -7.30 -15.23 -4.12
CA TYR A 308 -7.19 -14.51 -5.37
C TYR A 308 -8.53 -14.26 -6.05
N GLU A 309 -9.58 -15.06 -5.78
CA GLU A 309 -10.94 -14.90 -6.32
C GLU A 309 -11.88 -14.16 -5.34
N SER A 310 -11.48 -13.97 -4.08
CA SER A 310 -12.32 -13.31 -3.08
C SER A 310 -12.31 -11.78 -3.20
N ALA A 311 -13.16 -11.11 -2.41
CA ALA A 311 -13.11 -9.67 -2.24
C ALA A 311 -11.81 -9.21 -1.56
N GLU A 312 -11.27 -9.99 -0.63
CA GLU A 312 -10.02 -9.67 0.08
C GLU A 312 -8.80 -9.73 -0.85
N GLY A 313 -8.81 -10.61 -1.87
CA GLY A 313 -7.74 -10.67 -2.88
C GLY A 313 -7.91 -9.70 -4.04
N GLN A 314 -8.96 -8.86 -4.06
CA GLN A 314 -9.24 -7.96 -5.18
C GLN A 314 -8.08 -7.00 -5.50
N GLY A 315 -7.35 -6.57 -4.47
CA GLY A 315 -6.20 -5.69 -4.61
C GLY A 315 -5.10 -6.31 -5.47
N HIS A 316 -4.88 -7.63 -5.35
CA HIS A 316 -3.90 -8.34 -6.16
C HIS A 316 -4.30 -8.39 -7.64
N ARG A 317 -5.57 -8.72 -7.94
CA ARG A 317 -6.11 -8.71 -9.31
C ARG A 317 -5.95 -7.33 -9.94
N PHE A 318 -6.37 -6.29 -9.21
CA PHE A 318 -6.35 -4.92 -9.70
C PHE A 318 -4.92 -4.42 -9.96
N ALA A 319 -3.98 -4.69 -9.06
CA ALA A 319 -2.58 -4.30 -9.25
C ALA A 319 -1.96 -5.00 -10.47
N ILE A 320 -2.22 -6.30 -10.64
CA ILE A 320 -1.77 -7.08 -11.80
C ILE A 320 -2.31 -6.48 -13.10
N GLU A 321 -3.62 -6.31 -13.20
CA GLU A 321 -4.27 -5.77 -14.41
C GLU A 321 -3.81 -4.34 -14.71
N THR A 322 -3.58 -3.52 -13.68
CA THR A 322 -3.12 -2.14 -13.87
C THR A 322 -1.73 -2.12 -14.48
N LEU A 323 -0.79 -2.91 -13.94
CA LEU A 323 0.58 -3.00 -14.44
C LEU A 323 0.64 -3.53 -15.89
N GLU A 324 -0.29 -4.40 -16.28
CA GLU A 324 -0.43 -4.82 -17.69
C GLU A 324 -0.94 -3.69 -18.58
N ARG A 325 -2.00 -2.98 -18.15
CA ARG A 325 -2.61 -1.90 -18.93
C ARG A 325 -1.64 -0.75 -19.16
N VAL A 326 -0.90 -0.33 -18.12
CA VAL A 326 0.13 0.72 -18.25
C VAL A 326 1.36 0.21 -19.02
N GLY A 327 1.46 -1.09 -19.28
CA GLY A 327 2.57 -1.69 -20.00
C GLY A 327 3.86 -1.72 -19.18
N ALA A 328 3.77 -1.83 -17.86
CA ALA A 328 4.93 -2.09 -17.00
C ALA A 328 5.41 -3.55 -17.15
N TRP A 329 4.49 -4.46 -17.41
CA TRP A 329 4.77 -5.86 -17.72
C TRP A 329 3.72 -6.47 -18.65
N GLU A 330 3.94 -7.69 -19.11
CA GLU A 330 2.97 -8.50 -19.84
C GLU A 330 2.84 -9.90 -19.21
N ARG A 331 1.62 -10.45 -19.17
CA ARG A 331 1.39 -11.84 -18.75
C ARG A 331 1.92 -12.79 -19.82
N VAL A 332 2.86 -13.65 -19.41
CA VAL A 332 3.41 -14.73 -20.23
C VAL A 332 2.65 -16.03 -19.98
N PHE A 333 2.25 -16.28 -18.72
CA PHE A 333 1.59 -17.52 -18.32
C PHE A 333 0.65 -17.30 -17.13
N GLU A 334 -0.41 -18.08 -17.07
CA GLU A 334 -1.34 -18.19 -15.95
C GLU A 334 -1.94 -19.61 -15.90
N GLU A 335 -1.87 -20.27 -14.75
CA GLU A 335 -2.49 -21.59 -14.51
C GLU A 335 -2.99 -21.68 -13.08
N ALA A 336 -4.21 -22.21 -12.89
CA ALA A 336 -4.68 -22.65 -11.59
C ALA A 336 -4.34 -24.13 -11.39
N ARG A 337 -3.68 -24.46 -10.28
CA ARG A 337 -3.26 -25.83 -9.95
C ARG A 337 -3.28 -26.06 -8.44
N SER A 338 -3.37 -27.32 -8.02
CA SER A 338 -3.17 -27.72 -6.62
C SER A 338 -1.85 -27.15 -6.07
N TYR A 339 -1.97 -26.53 -4.92
CA TYR A 339 -0.92 -25.95 -4.07
C TYR A 339 -0.52 -26.96 -2.98
N PHE A 340 -1.52 -27.55 -2.31
CA PHE A 340 -1.37 -28.64 -1.33
C PHE A 340 -2.70 -29.34 -1.10
N ASP A 341 -2.73 -30.67 -1.17
CA ASP A 341 -3.98 -31.45 -1.03
C ASP A 341 -5.11 -30.86 -1.92
N GLU A 342 -6.25 -30.51 -1.32
CA GLU A 342 -7.41 -29.90 -2.00
C GLU A 342 -7.32 -28.37 -2.15
N VAL A 343 -6.22 -27.74 -1.68
CA VAL A 343 -6.01 -26.29 -1.80
C VAL A 343 -5.37 -25.97 -3.14
N GLU A 344 -5.95 -25.04 -3.90
CA GLU A 344 -5.43 -24.55 -5.18
C GLU A 344 -4.74 -23.19 -5.05
N ALA A 345 -3.81 -22.92 -5.96
CA ALA A 345 -3.23 -21.60 -6.19
C ALA A 345 -3.27 -21.25 -7.68
N VAL A 346 -3.31 -19.95 -7.96
CA VAL A 346 -3.07 -19.41 -9.29
C VAL A 346 -1.59 -19.04 -9.38
N TYR A 347 -0.93 -19.57 -10.39
CA TYR A 347 0.47 -19.33 -10.70
C TYR A 347 0.59 -18.42 -11.90
N PHE A 348 1.44 -17.42 -11.80
CA PHE A 348 1.64 -16.42 -12.83
C PHE A 348 3.10 -16.37 -13.28
N LEU A 349 3.30 -16.01 -14.54
CA LEU A 349 4.57 -15.54 -15.06
C LEU A 349 4.35 -14.23 -15.80
N PHE A 350 5.09 -13.19 -15.40
CA PHE A 350 5.09 -11.90 -16.07
C PHE A 350 6.47 -11.55 -16.59
N ARG A 351 6.51 -10.79 -17.69
CA ARG A 351 7.72 -10.19 -18.24
C ARG A 351 7.68 -8.68 -18.07
N ARG A 352 8.68 -8.09 -17.40
CA ARG A 352 8.84 -6.63 -17.32
C ARG A 352 9.05 -6.08 -18.73
N LEU A 353 8.28 -5.07 -19.10
CA LEU A 353 8.43 -4.35 -20.36
C LEU A 353 9.37 -3.15 -20.18
N ASP A 354 9.99 -2.73 -21.28
CA ASP A 354 10.81 -1.52 -21.31
C ASP A 354 9.89 -0.30 -21.51
N SER A 355 9.86 0.60 -20.52
CA SER A 355 9.06 1.83 -20.55
C SER A 355 9.49 2.78 -21.68
N SER A 356 10.70 2.62 -22.24
CA SER A 356 11.19 3.43 -23.38
C SER A 356 10.63 3.00 -24.75
N ALA A 357 10.06 1.79 -24.86
CA ALA A 357 9.64 1.22 -26.15
C ALA A 357 8.30 1.76 -26.70
N ARG A 358 7.52 2.51 -25.91
CA ARG A 358 6.20 3.04 -26.33
C ARG A 358 6.22 4.48 -26.87
N LEU A 359 7.25 5.27 -26.56
CA LEU A 359 7.33 6.67 -27.03
C LEU A 359 7.51 6.80 -28.55
N VAL A 360 8.02 5.75 -29.22
CA VAL A 360 8.28 5.81 -30.67
C VAL A 360 7.11 5.29 -31.51
N LYS A 361 6.27 4.38 -30.99
CA LYS A 361 5.24 3.71 -31.80
C LYS A 361 3.88 4.41 -31.83
N LYS A 362 3.57 5.26 -30.83
CA LYS A 362 2.29 5.98 -30.76
C LYS A 362 2.31 7.39 -31.36
N VAL A 363 3.50 7.93 -31.67
CA VAL A 363 3.67 9.25 -32.30
C VAL A 363 3.65 9.15 -33.83
N THR A 364 3.88 7.97 -34.42
CA THR A 364 3.97 7.81 -35.88
C THR A 364 2.71 7.28 -36.56
N ASP A 365 1.77 6.68 -35.82
CA ASP A 365 0.53 6.12 -36.38
C ASP A 365 -0.69 6.70 -35.64
N GLY A 366 -1.21 7.83 -36.11
CA GLY A 366 -2.44 8.41 -35.57
C GLY A 366 -2.62 9.89 -35.91
N SER A 367 -2.77 10.18 -37.20
CA SER A 367 -3.26 11.47 -37.70
C SER A 367 -4.74 11.66 -37.40
N ASP A 368 -5.05 12.87 -36.95
CA ASP A 368 -6.28 13.66 -37.07
C ASP A 368 -7.51 13.38 -36.18
N ASP A 369 -7.96 14.52 -35.66
CA ASP A 369 -9.30 14.94 -35.25
C ASP A 369 -9.92 14.37 -33.96
N HIS A 370 -9.77 15.12 -32.87
CA HIS A 370 -10.92 15.76 -32.21
C HIS A 370 -10.48 16.88 -31.26
N GLU A 371 -10.68 18.13 -31.69
CA GLU A 371 -10.90 19.28 -30.80
C GLU A 371 -12.14 19.05 -29.92
N ASP A 372 -12.12 19.65 -28.73
CA ASP A 372 -13.20 19.76 -27.74
C ASP A 372 -13.60 18.50 -26.95
N ALA A 373 -12.88 18.25 -25.85
CA ALA A 373 -13.45 17.64 -24.64
C ALA A 373 -12.72 18.08 -23.36
N ASP A 374 -12.34 19.35 -23.27
CA ASP A 374 -11.78 19.94 -22.05
C ASP A 374 -12.86 20.78 -21.35
N LYS A 375 -13.76 20.10 -20.60
CA LYS A 375 -14.66 20.69 -19.58
C LYS A 375 -15.43 19.57 -18.86
N HIS A 376 -15.21 19.49 -17.55
CA HIS A 376 -15.96 18.69 -16.55
C HIS A 376 -15.71 17.17 -16.49
N ALA A 377 -14.54 16.78 -15.98
CA ALA A 377 -14.39 15.51 -15.25
C ALA A 377 -14.33 15.80 -13.75
N HIS A 378 -15.49 15.98 -13.11
CA HIS A 378 -15.57 15.99 -11.66
C HIS A 378 -15.33 14.55 -11.15
N GLN A 379 -14.18 14.31 -10.54
CA GLN A 379 -13.81 13.03 -9.90
C GLN A 379 -14.52 12.92 -8.54
N HIS A 380 -15.17 11.79 -8.29
CA HIS A 380 -15.77 11.47 -7.00
C HIS A 380 -14.79 10.65 -6.16
N PHE A 381 -14.36 11.22 -5.04
CA PHE A 381 -13.64 10.53 -3.97
C PHE A 381 -14.66 10.20 -2.87
N HIS A 382 -14.65 8.99 -2.32
CA HIS A 382 -15.38 8.73 -1.07
C HIS A 382 -14.39 8.72 0.08
N VAL A 383 -14.70 9.52 1.10
CA VAL A 383 -14.06 9.48 2.41
C VAL A 383 -14.82 8.45 3.23
N PHE A 384 -14.14 7.40 3.72
CA PHE A 384 -14.75 6.43 4.62
C PHE A 384 -14.75 7.00 6.08
N PRO A 385 -15.81 6.76 6.86
CA PRO A 385 -16.01 7.34 8.20
C PRO A 385 -15.20 6.71 9.33
#